data_AF-A0A918Z393-F1
#
_entry.id   AF-A0A918Z393-F1
#
_cell.length_a   1.000
_cell.length_b   1.000
_cell.length_c   1.000
_cell.angle_alpha   90.00
_cell.angle_beta   90.00
_cell.angle_gamma   90.00
#
_symmetry.space_group_name_H-M   'P 1'
#
loop_
_entity.id
_entity.type
_entity.pdbx_description
1 polymer ?
#
loop_
_entity_poly.entity_id
_entity_poly.type
_entity_poly.pdbx_seq_one_letter_code
_entity_poly.pdbx_strand_id
1 'polypeptide(L)'
;MTFGIAPSAAASAPDPVADAAIPETGEQLTRMLEPSEWSAAEIPLLRNPREVVSGLYARHRPTVATVIVAVLDPEERVRASASFVRRASTVDGWVFRNALLAQLRRVIPHDLRRRTPVRTAVLLYCRDGDARWTQEDGAWMWGLRDACTLHGLRCGAYITLTREGWQVLGEGRGGRRPHAVPAPDGRAGASGTGAEEGAGADGGRRRSPSDGAAPQPPTGGEASPSSPGGAASELSRRVAAR
;
A
#
# COMPACT_ATOMS: atom_id res chain seq x y z
N MET A 1 -8.35 63.30 -20.08
CA MET A 1 -7.66 62.56 -19.00
C MET A 1 -6.49 61.84 -19.64
N THR A 2 -5.26 62.31 -19.40
CA THR A 2 -4.01 61.82 -20.01
C THR A 2 -3.23 61.09 -18.93
N PHE A 3 -2.94 59.81 -19.13
CA PHE A 3 -2.03 59.05 -18.28
C PHE A 3 -0.64 59.09 -18.90
N GLY A 4 0.27 59.82 -18.26
CA GLY A 4 1.69 59.87 -18.61
C GLY A 4 2.42 58.66 -18.02
N ILE A 5 3.20 57.99 -18.86
CA ILE A 5 4.19 56.97 -18.45
C ILE A 5 5.53 57.68 -18.27
N ALA A 6 6.17 57.49 -17.12
CA ALA A 6 7.60 57.75 -16.92
C ALA A 6 8.22 56.55 -16.17
N PRO A 7 9.37 56.01 -16.62
CA PRO A 7 10.11 54.98 -15.90
C PRO A 7 11.09 55.63 -14.90
N SER A 8 11.30 55.01 -13.75
CA SER A 8 12.47 55.32 -12.92
C SER A 8 13.14 54.04 -12.47
N ALA A 9 14.34 53.82 -13.00
CA ALA A 9 15.25 52.77 -12.62
C ALA A 9 16.10 53.25 -11.43
N ALA A 10 16.15 52.45 -10.38
CA ALA A 10 17.30 52.41 -9.47
C ALA A 10 17.47 50.97 -8.98
N ALA A 11 18.54 50.35 -9.47
CA ALA A 11 19.02 49.06 -9.02
C ALA A 11 19.49 49.15 -7.55
N SER A 12 19.22 48.09 -6.79
CA SER A 12 20.08 47.66 -5.70
C SER A 12 20.20 46.16 -5.84
N ALA A 13 21.39 45.73 -6.23
CA ALA A 13 21.78 44.33 -6.22
C ALA A 13 21.90 43.86 -4.76
N PRO A 14 21.42 42.65 -4.41
CA PRO A 14 21.97 41.92 -3.28
C PRO A 14 23.09 41.00 -3.76
N ASP A 15 24.26 41.13 -3.10
CA ASP A 15 25.39 40.22 -3.24
C ASP A 15 25.03 38.78 -2.81
N PRO A 16 25.69 37.77 -3.40
CA PRO A 16 25.40 36.36 -3.16
C PRO A 16 26.36 35.78 -2.12
N VAL A 17 25.92 35.56 -0.87
CA VAL A 17 26.38 34.49 0.01
C VAL A 17 25.63 34.54 1.34
N ALA A 18 24.57 33.74 1.43
CA ALA A 18 24.18 33.10 2.68
C ALA A 18 23.61 31.74 2.29
N ASP A 19 24.50 30.76 2.23
CA ASP A 19 24.19 29.34 2.32
C ASP A 19 23.59 29.08 3.71
N ALA A 20 22.38 29.59 3.91
CA ALA A 20 21.56 29.29 5.06
C ALA A 20 20.89 27.95 4.73
N ALA A 21 21.58 26.88 5.14
CA ALA A 21 21.00 25.55 5.24
C ALA A 21 19.58 25.67 5.80
N ILE A 22 18.59 25.40 4.95
CA ILE A 22 17.21 25.24 5.36
C ILE A 22 17.23 24.16 6.46
N PRO A 23 16.61 24.38 7.64
CA PRO A 23 16.58 23.37 8.69
C PRO A 23 15.66 22.22 8.25
N GLU A 24 16.13 21.32 7.39
CA GLU A 24 15.41 20.14 6.92
C GLU A 24 15.13 19.15 8.06
N THR A 25 15.78 19.31 9.22
CA THR A 25 15.62 18.46 10.41
C THR A 25 14.34 18.72 11.20
N GLY A 26 13.77 19.93 11.15
CA GLY A 26 12.53 20.27 11.89
C GLY A 26 11.26 19.66 11.27
N GLU A 27 11.19 19.61 9.94
CA GLU A 27 10.04 19.04 9.24
C GLU A 27 10.02 17.50 9.27
N GLN A 28 11.20 16.87 9.29
CA GLN A 28 11.31 15.40 9.35
C GLN A 28 10.74 14.83 10.67
N LEU A 29 11.00 15.50 11.80
CA LEU A 29 10.43 15.12 13.10
C LEU A 29 8.90 15.30 13.15
N THR A 30 8.35 16.24 12.38
CA THR A 30 6.88 16.47 12.32
C THR A 30 6.15 15.37 11.54
N ARG A 31 6.89 14.58 10.73
CA ARG A 31 6.35 13.53 9.86
C ARG A 31 6.75 12.12 10.34
N MET A 32 6.94 12.00 11.64
CA MET A 32 7.16 10.76 12.37
C MET A 32 6.21 10.70 13.57
N LEU A 33 5.91 9.49 14.05
CA LEU A 33 5.15 9.28 15.28
C LEU A 33 5.94 8.43 16.27
N GLU A 34 5.99 8.87 17.51
CA GLU A 34 6.55 8.10 18.62
C GLU A 34 5.56 7.01 19.09
N PRO A 35 6.04 5.92 19.74
CA PRO A 35 5.17 4.85 20.23
C PRO A 35 4.08 5.33 21.19
N SER A 36 4.39 6.33 22.02
CA SER A 36 3.45 6.92 22.97
C SER A 36 2.31 7.65 22.25
N GLU A 37 2.63 8.46 21.24
CA GLU A 37 1.64 9.17 20.41
C GLU A 37 0.76 8.19 19.64
N TRP A 38 1.35 7.12 19.12
CA TRP A 38 0.62 6.05 18.44
C TRP A 38 -0.36 5.34 19.40
N SER A 39 0.07 5.03 20.61
CA SER A 39 -0.79 4.41 21.64
C SER A 39 -1.90 5.34 22.12
N ALA A 40 -1.62 6.65 22.22
CA ALA A 40 -2.57 7.68 22.63
C ALA A 40 -3.62 8.00 21.55
N ALA A 41 -3.36 7.63 20.28
CA ALA A 41 -4.30 7.84 19.17
C ALA A 41 -5.51 6.89 19.17
N GLU A 42 -5.64 6.02 20.18
CA GLU A 42 -6.76 5.07 20.37
C GLU A 42 -7.08 4.28 19.08
N ILE A 43 -6.02 3.81 18.40
CA ILE A 43 -6.15 3.02 17.19
C ILE A 43 -7.01 1.78 17.48
N PRO A 44 -7.99 1.44 16.63
CA PRO A 44 -8.89 0.33 16.88
C PRO A 44 -8.11 -0.98 16.97
N LEU A 45 -8.28 -1.68 18.09
CA LEU A 45 -7.59 -2.92 18.36
C LEU A 45 -8.14 -4.04 17.47
N LEU A 46 -7.24 -4.82 16.88
CA LEU A 46 -7.64 -6.01 16.13
C LEU A 46 -8.21 -7.08 17.07
N ARG A 47 -9.34 -7.67 16.76
CA ARG A 47 -9.91 -8.78 17.51
C ARG A 47 -9.04 -10.03 17.44
N ASN A 48 -8.51 -10.33 16.25
CA ASN A 48 -7.61 -11.47 16.01
C ASN A 48 -6.42 -11.12 15.12
N PRO A 49 -5.36 -10.46 15.65
CA PRO A 49 -4.21 -10.06 14.85
C PRO A 49 -3.48 -11.27 14.21
N ARG A 50 -3.48 -12.44 14.87
CA ARG A 50 -2.83 -13.64 14.35
C ARG A 50 -3.44 -14.10 13.02
N GLU A 51 -4.75 -14.06 12.90
CA GLU A 51 -5.46 -14.47 11.67
C GLU A 51 -5.17 -13.49 10.52
N VAL A 52 -5.22 -12.18 10.79
CA VAL A 52 -4.85 -11.15 9.82
C VAL A 52 -3.43 -11.35 9.32
N VAL A 53 -2.46 -11.48 10.23
CA VAL A 53 -1.05 -11.68 9.88
C VAL A 53 -0.86 -12.97 9.08
N SER A 54 -1.48 -14.07 9.51
CA SER A 54 -1.34 -15.36 8.83
C SER A 54 -1.97 -15.35 7.43
N GLY A 55 -3.12 -14.70 7.28
CA GLY A 55 -3.79 -14.51 5.99
C GLY A 55 -2.98 -13.64 5.02
N LEU A 56 -2.42 -12.52 5.51
CA LEU A 56 -1.55 -11.65 4.70
C LEU A 56 -0.26 -12.36 4.32
N TYR A 57 0.36 -13.10 5.24
CA TYR A 57 1.56 -13.87 4.98
C TYR A 57 1.33 -14.94 3.90
N ALA A 58 0.24 -15.71 4.02
CA ALA A 58 -0.10 -16.74 3.03
C ALA A 58 -0.38 -16.15 1.63
N ARG A 59 -1.04 -14.98 1.58
CA ARG A 59 -1.40 -14.30 0.33
C ARG A 59 -0.21 -13.65 -0.37
N HIS A 60 0.65 -12.95 0.36
CA HIS A 60 1.71 -12.13 -0.22
C HIS A 60 3.09 -12.78 -0.18
N ARG A 61 3.28 -13.81 0.64
CA ARG A 61 4.59 -14.49 0.87
C ARG A 61 5.74 -13.47 1.04
N PRO A 62 5.62 -12.53 2.00
CA PRO A 62 6.53 -11.40 2.09
C PRO A 62 7.94 -11.84 2.45
N THR A 63 8.93 -11.24 1.78
CA THR A 63 10.33 -11.28 2.19
C THR A 63 10.68 -10.03 2.98
N VAL A 64 11.86 -10.00 3.60
CA VAL A 64 12.42 -8.77 4.21
C VAL A 64 12.32 -7.58 3.24
N ALA A 65 12.04 -6.40 3.78
CA ALA A 65 11.71 -5.14 3.11
C ALA A 65 10.34 -5.09 2.40
N THR A 66 9.51 -6.15 2.50
CA THR A 66 8.15 -6.11 1.98
C THR A 66 7.22 -5.34 2.92
N VAL A 67 6.47 -4.40 2.38
CA VAL A 67 5.39 -3.69 3.04
C VAL A 67 4.07 -4.17 2.47
N ILE A 68 3.10 -4.47 3.33
CA ILE A 68 1.75 -4.87 2.95
C ILE A 68 0.76 -3.91 3.58
N VAL A 69 0.00 -3.19 2.75
CA VAL A 69 -1.19 -2.45 3.22
C VAL A 69 -2.42 -3.31 2.95
N ALA A 70 -3.26 -3.48 3.96
CA ALA A 70 -4.50 -4.21 3.86
C ALA A 70 -5.67 -3.39 4.39
N VAL A 71 -6.85 -3.61 3.83
CA VAL A 71 -8.08 -2.96 4.25
C VAL A 71 -9.05 -4.02 4.73
N LEU A 72 -9.47 -3.86 5.98
CA LEU A 72 -10.41 -4.72 6.66
C LEU A 72 -11.84 -4.18 6.51
N ASP A 73 -12.81 -5.08 6.38
CA ASP A 73 -14.23 -4.74 6.52
C ASP A 73 -14.61 -4.55 8.00
N PRO A 74 -15.85 -4.15 8.32
CA PRO A 74 -16.31 -3.99 9.71
C PRO A 74 -16.20 -5.25 10.56
N GLU A 75 -16.25 -6.41 9.92
CA GLU A 75 -16.10 -7.72 10.54
C GLU A 75 -14.62 -8.14 10.70
N GLU A 76 -13.70 -7.22 10.44
CA GLU A 76 -12.24 -7.38 10.50
C GLU A 76 -11.64 -8.42 9.52
N ARG A 77 -12.36 -8.72 8.43
CA ARG A 77 -11.86 -9.61 7.37
C ARG A 77 -11.13 -8.80 6.31
N VAL A 78 -10.06 -9.37 5.77
CA VAL A 78 -9.25 -8.72 4.72
C VAL A 78 -10.06 -8.59 3.42
N ARG A 79 -10.53 -7.37 3.12
CA ARG A 79 -11.29 -7.06 1.91
C ARG A 79 -10.40 -6.83 0.70
N ALA A 80 -9.28 -6.15 0.91
CA ALA A 80 -8.30 -5.83 -0.12
C ALA A 80 -6.90 -5.76 0.49
N SER A 81 -5.87 -6.07 -0.28
CA SER A 81 -4.49 -5.92 0.18
C SER A 81 -3.53 -5.76 -1.00
N ALA A 82 -2.45 -5.03 -0.80
CA ALA A 82 -1.37 -4.85 -1.75
C ALA A 82 -0.03 -4.92 -1.03
N SER A 83 0.95 -5.55 -1.68
CA SER A 83 2.33 -5.60 -1.21
C SER A 83 3.25 -4.84 -2.16
N PHE A 84 4.26 -4.20 -1.60
CA PHE A 84 5.32 -3.52 -2.34
C PHE A 84 6.63 -3.58 -1.56
N VAL A 85 7.74 -3.41 -2.26
CA VAL A 85 9.06 -3.37 -1.62
C VAL A 85 9.34 -1.95 -1.16
N ARG A 86 9.83 -1.81 0.07
CA ARG A 86 10.39 -0.57 0.62
C ARG A 86 11.64 -0.20 -0.18
N ARG A 87 11.54 0.85 -1.02
CA ARG A 87 12.62 1.34 -1.90
C ARG A 87 13.19 2.71 -1.51
N ALA A 88 12.59 3.40 -0.55
CA ALA A 88 13.03 4.73 -0.18
C ALA A 88 14.40 4.68 0.52
N SER A 89 15.33 5.51 0.07
CA SER A 89 16.61 5.75 0.76
C SER A 89 16.41 6.60 2.02
N THR A 90 15.43 7.50 1.99
CA THR A 90 15.11 8.43 3.07
C THR A 90 13.95 7.91 3.91
N VAL A 91 14.08 8.01 5.23
CA VAL A 91 13.03 7.71 6.20
C VAL A 91 12.19 8.97 6.40
N ASP A 92 11.10 9.10 5.63
CA ASP A 92 10.19 10.25 5.70
C ASP A 92 8.74 9.77 5.56
N GLY A 93 7.90 10.15 6.54
CA GLY A 93 6.49 9.81 6.57
C GLY A 93 5.70 10.30 5.34
N TRP A 94 6.09 11.43 4.73
CA TRP A 94 5.45 11.91 3.50
C TRP A 94 5.66 10.96 2.31
N VAL A 95 6.88 10.44 2.17
CA VAL A 95 7.22 9.45 1.12
C VAL A 95 6.44 8.17 1.35
N PHE A 96 6.40 7.69 2.59
CA PHE A 96 5.68 6.47 2.97
C PHE A 96 4.17 6.62 2.76
N ARG A 97 3.57 7.75 3.15
CA ARG A 97 2.17 8.06 2.85
C ARG A 97 1.87 7.96 1.36
N ASN A 98 2.69 8.59 0.52
CA ASN A 98 2.46 8.56 -0.93
C ASN A 98 2.55 7.14 -1.50
N ALA A 99 3.49 6.34 -1.00
CA ALA A 99 3.58 4.92 -1.36
C ALA A 99 2.31 4.14 -0.96
N LEU A 100 1.79 4.37 0.25
CA LEU A 100 0.55 3.73 0.73
C LEU A 100 -0.66 4.15 -0.10
N LEU A 101 -0.84 5.45 -0.36
CA LEU A 101 -1.95 5.96 -1.18
C LEU A 101 -1.93 5.40 -2.60
N ALA A 102 -0.74 5.26 -3.20
CA ALA A 102 -0.60 4.65 -4.52
C ALA A 102 -1.12 3.20 -4.55
N GLN A 103 -0.88 2.42 -3.49
CA GLN A 103 -1.41 1.06 -3.39
C GLN A 103 -2.90 1.03 -3.07
N LEU A 104 -3.36 1.84 -2.10
CA LEU A 104 -4.76 1.89 -1.68
C LEU A 104 -5.70 2.22 -2.86
N ARG A 105 -5.35 3.22 -3.67
CA ARG A 105 -6.12 3.62 -4.86
C ARG A 105 -6.23 2.52 -5.92
N ARG A 106 -5.32 1.54 -5.93
CA ARG A 106 -5.34 0.40 -6.86
C ARG A 106 -6.23 -0.73 -6.39
N VAL A 107 -6.32 -0.94 -5.07
CA VAL A 107 -6.98 -2.14 -4.52
C VAL A 107 -8.36 -1.90 -3.95
N ILE A 108 -8.70 -0.65 -3.61
CA ILE A 108 -10.03 -0.33 -3.09
C ILE A 108 -10.42 1.12 -3.41
N PRO A 109 -11.69 1.37 -3.79
CA PRO A 109 -12.21 2.74 -3.87
C PRO A 109 -12.08 3.48 -2.55
N HIS A 110 -11.88 4.79 -2.60
CA HIS A 110 -11.83 5.62 -1.40
C HIS A 110 -13.23 5.77 -0.77
N ASP A 111 -13.28 5.92 0.54
CA ASP A 111 -14.54 6.06 1.30
C ASP A 111 -14.82 7.52 1.73
N LEU A 112 -14.15 8.51 1.11
CA LEU A 112 -14.26 9.95 1.43
C LEU A 112 -15.69 10.54 1.38
N ARG A 113 -16.62 9.89 0.67
CA ARG A 113 -18.03 10.33 0.62
C ARG A 113 -18.85 9.87 1.84
N ARG A 114 -18.32 8.96 2.65
CA ARG A 114 -19.01 8.45 3.85
C ARG A 114 -18.81 9.42 5.00
N ARG A 115 -19.86 9.63 5.79
CA ARG A 115 -19.79 10.45 7.02
C ARG A 115 -18.90 9.83 8.09
N THR A 116 -18.86 8.50 8.16
CA THR A 116 -18.01 7.75 9.09
C THR A 116 -17.21 6.70 8.32
N PRO A 117 -15.89 6.60 8.55
CA PRO A 117 -15.08 5.54 7.95
C PRO A 117 -15.52 4.17 8.47
N VAL A 118 -15.85 3.26 7.54
CA VAL A 118 -16.40 1.93 7.85
C VAL A 118 -15.31 0.86 7.83
N ARG A 119 -14.29 1.05 6.98
CA ARG A 119 -13.19 0.12 6.77
C ARG A 119 -11.94 0.59 7.50
N THR A 120 -11.13 -0.36 7.92
CA THR A 120 -9.91 -0.08 8.69
C THR A 120 -8.69 -0.48 7.87
N ALA A 121 -7.71 0.40 7.71
CA ALA A 121 -6.45 0.04 7.08
C ALA A 121 -5.45 -0.48 8.12
N VAL A 122 -4.76 -1.56 7.81
CA VAL A 122 -3.65 -2.10 8.61
C VAL A 122 -2.39 -2.17 7.76
N LEU A 123 -1.25 -2.00 8.40
CA LEU A 123 0.05 -2.04 7.74
C LEU A 123 0.90 -3.14 8.37
N LEU A 124 1.41 -4.05 7.55
CA LEU A 124 2.38 -5.05 7.94
C LEU A 124 3.72 -4.74 7.24
N TYR A 125 4.77 -4.54 8.02
CA TYR A 125 6.12 -4.32 7.51
C TYR A 125 7.02 -5.51 7.87
N CYS A 126 7.47 -6.23 6.84
CA CYS A 126 8.46 -7.28 6.96
C CYS A 126 9.85 -6.64 6.93
N ARG A 127 10.54 -6.64 8.06
CA ARG A 127 11.84 -5.97 8.19
C ARG A 127 12.88 -6.85 8.86
N ASP A 128 14.13 -6.47 8.67
CA ASP A 128 15.23 -7.07 9.42
C ASP A 128 15.35 -6.42 10.82
N GLY A 129 16.10 -7.07 11.70
CA GLY A 129 16.31 -6.66 13.08
C GLY A 129 15.28 -7.22 14.05
N ASP A 130 15.27 -6.66 15.25
CA ASP A 130 14.38 -7.06 16.34
C ASP A 130 13.04 -6.31 16.27
N ALA A 131 12.11 -6.65 17.16
CA ALA A 131 10.79 -6.03 17.16
C ALA A 131 10.71 -4.67 17.88
N ARG A 132 11.86 -4.08 18.26
CA ARG A 132 11.89 -2.76 18.92
C ARG A 132 11.52 -1.67 17.93
N TRP A 133 10.84 -0.63 18.43
CA TRP A 133 10.49 0.52 17.61
C TRP A 133 11.74 1.22 17.06
N THR A 134 11.63 1.70 15.84
CA THR A 134 12.64 2.48 15.12
C THR A 134 12.03 3.74 14.53
N GLN A 135 12.86 4.72 14.17
CA GLN A 135 12.38 5.93 13.47
C GLN A 135 11.65 5.60 12.17
N GLU A 136 12.05 4.54 11.48
CA GLU A 136 11.35 4.05 10.29
C GLU A 136 9.94 3.55 10.62
N ASP A 137 9.76 2.83 11.73
CA ASP A 137 8.44 2.44 12.21
C ASP A 137 7.59 3.69 12.49
N GLY A 138 8.17 4.73 13.10
CA GLY A 138 7.48 6.00 13.36
C GLY A 138 7.05 6.75 12.09
N ALA A 139 7.91 6.79 11.07
CA ALA A 139 7.55 7.34 9.76
C ALA A 139 6.43 6.53 9.08
N TRP A 140 6.45 5.19 9.18
CA TRP A 140 5.38 4.34 8.65
C TRP A 140 4.06 4.55 9.37
N MET A 141 4.08 4.65 10.70
CA MET A 141 2.90 4.95 11.52
C MET A 141 2.28 6.30 11.12
N TRP A 142 3.12 7.34 11.00
CA TRP A 142 2.68 8.65 10.53
C TRP A 142 2.07 8.55 9.13
N GLY A 143 2.78 7.91 8.20
CA GLY A 143 2.34 7.78 6.81
C GLY A 143 1.03 6.99 6.67
N LEU A 144 0.84 5.97 7.51
CA LEU A 144 -0.40 5.20 7.57
C LEU A 144 -1.56 6.07 8.05
N ARG A 145 -1.38 6.81 9.15
CA ARG A 145 -2.42 7.69 9.71
C ARG A 145 -2.87 8.74 8.70
N ASP A 146 -1.92 9.40 8.03
CA ASP A 146 -2.23 10.42 7.03
C ASP A 146 -2.88 9.80 5.78
N ALA A 147 -2.37 8.67 5.29
CA ALA A 147 -2.95 7.97 4.15
C ALA A 147 -4.40 7.50 4.42
N CYS A 148 -4.69 7.03 5.64
CA CYS A 148 -6.06 6.66 6.03
C CYS A 148 -7.01 7.85 5.97
N THR A 149 -6.57 9.00 6.51
CA THR A 149 -7.34 10.25 6.48
C THR A 149 -7.65 10.66 5.04
N LEU A 150 -6.64 10.63 4.17
CA LEU A 150 -6.77 11.01 2.76
C LEU A 150 -7.53 9.99 1.89
N HIS A 151 -7.70 8.74 2.34
CA HIS A 151 -8.45 7.70 1.63
C HIS A 151 -9.85 7.43 2.23
N GLY A 152 -10.19 8.08 3.35
CA GLY A 152 -11.46 7.92 4.05
C GLY A 152 -11.58 6.59 4.83
N LEU A 153 -10.46 6.07 5.33
CA LEU A 153 -10.39 4.83 6.11
C LEU A 153 -10.13 5.12 7.60
N ARG A 154 -10.50 4.19 8.49
CA ARG A 154 -10.01 4.21 9.88
C ARG A 154 -8.54 3.81 9.86
N CYS A 155 -7.71 4.56 10.58
CA CYS A 155 -6.35 4.15 10.88
C CYS A 155 -6.39 2.92 11.79
N GLY A 156 -5.69 1.85 11.43
CA GLY A 156 -5.62 0.60 12.17
C GLY A 156 -4.19 0.24 12.56
N ALA A 157 -4.00 -1.01 12.95
CA ALA A 157 -2.75 -1.49 13.52
C ALA A 157 -1.54 -1.37 12.58
N TYR A 158 -0.39 -1.04 13.17
CA TYR A 158 0.94 -1.21 12.57
C TYR A 158 1.60 -2.48 13.12
N ILE A 159 1.99 -3.38 12.23
CA ILE A 159 2.49 -4.71 12.56
C ILE A 159 3.89 -4.86 11.96
N THR A 160 4.86 -5.23 12.79
CA THR A 160 6.18 -5.66 12.31
C THR A 160 6.20 -7.17 12.18
N LEU A 161 6.89 -7.66 11.15
CA LEU A 161 7.21 -9.07 10.95
C LEU A 161 8.73 -9.17 10.83
N THR A 162 9.36 -9.82 11.80
CA THR A 162 10.81 -10.02 11.89
C THR A 162 11.14 -11.52 11.94
N ARG A 163 12.42 -11.87 12.02
CA ARG A 163 12.86 -13.27 12.17
C ARG A 163 12.36 -13.92 13.47
N GLU A 164 12.07 -13.13 14.50
CA GLU A 164 11.58 -13.64 15.78
C GLU A 164 10.06 -13.85 15.82
N GLY A 165 9.33 -13.29 14.85
CA GLY A 165 7.88 -13.38 14.77
C GLY A 165 7.25 -12.06 14.34
N TRP A 166 5.98 -11.87 14.70
CA TRP A 166 5.25 -10.64 14.46
C TRP A 166 4.87 -9.94 15.76
N GLN A 167 4.75 -8.62 15.70
CA GLN A 167 4.31 -7.79 16.82
C GLN A 167 3.42 -6.64 16.34
N VAL A 168 2.36 -6.35 17.09
CA VAL A 168 1.53 -5.16 16.94
C VAL A 168 2.11 -4.06 17.82
N LEU A 169 2.58 -2.98 17.20
CA LEU A 169 3.22 -1.88 17.92
C LEU A 169 2.16 -1.01 18.61
N GLY A 170 2.48 -0.57 19.83
CA GLY A 170 1.58 0.17 20.72
C GLY A 170 0.65 -0.71 21.58
N GLU A 171 0.63 -2.03 21.37
CA GLU A 171 -0.35 -2.90 22.02
C GLU A 171 0.24 -4.10 22.77
N GLY A 172 1.53 -4.37 22.60
CA GLY A 172 2.22 -5.50 23.26
C GLY A 172 1.79 -6.89 22.80
N ARG A 173 0.92 -7.00 21.78
CA ARG A 173 0.45 -8.27 21.22
C ARG A 173 1.40 -8.76 20.13
N GLY A 174 1.70 -10.06 20.11
CA GLY A 174 2.62 -10.64 19.13
C GLY A 174 2.60 -12.16 19.12
N GLY A 175 3.41 -12.77 18.25
CA GLY A 175 3.56 -14.21 18.17
C GLY A 175 4.75 -14.65 17.33
N ARG A 176 5.30 -15.84 17.61
CA ARG A 176 6.52 -16.34 16.95
C ARG A 176 6.32 -16.80 15.49
N ARG A 177 5.08 -17.01 15.06
CA ARG A 177 4.75 -17.45 13.70
C ARG A 177 3.56 -16.66 13.15
N PRO A 178 3.57 -16.28 11.86
CA PRO A 178 4.70 -16.41 10.92
C PRO A 178 5.88 -15.50 11.30
N HIS A 179 7.03 -15.70 10.68
CA HIS A 179 8.23 -14.86 10.83
C HIS A 179 8.75 -14.45 9.44
N ALA A 180 9.56 -13.40 9.39
CA ALA A 180 10.16 -12.90 8.16
C ALA A 180 11.13 -13.93 7.57
N VAL A 181 11.01 -14.15 6.26
CA VAL A 181 11.98 -14.93 5.47
C VAL A 181 12.92 -13.96 4.77
N PRO A 182 14.25 -14.23 4.77
CA PRO A 182 15.20 -13.42 4.01
C PRO A 182 14.76 -13.30 2.54
N ALA A 183 15.08 -12.17 1.90
CA ALA A 183 14.91 -12.09 0.46
C ALA A 183 15.82 -13.15 -0.21
N PRO A 184 15.34 -13.85 -1.25
CA PRO A 184 16.21 -14.75 -2.01
C PRO A 184 17.39 -13.95 -2.57
N ASP A 185 18.60 -14.49 -2.45
CA ASP A 185 19.81 -13.86 -2.96
C ASP A 185 19.67 -13.61 -4.46
N GLY A 186 19.43 -12.36 -4.84
CA GLY A 186 19.26 -11.94 -6.22
C GLY A 186 20.58 -11.87 -6.98
N ARG A 187 21.37 -12.95 -7.00
CA ARG A 187 22.65 -13.00 -7.71
C ARG A 187 22.82 -14.27 -8.54
N ALA A 188 22.15 -14.30 -9.69
CA ALA A 188 22.58 -15.08 -10.86
C ALA A 188 22.00 -14.41 -12.12
N GLY A 189 22.74 -13.44 -12.66
CA GLY A 189 22.39 -12.75 -13.90
C GLY A 189 23.56 -11.91 -14.39
N ALA A 190 24.38 -12.53 -15.24
CA ALA A 190 25.44 -11.94 -16.07
C ALA A 190 26.71 -11.41 -15.37
N SER A 191 27.56 -12.33 -14.93
CA SER A 191 29.00 -12.21 -15.22
C SER A 191 29.27 -13.02 -16.48
N GLY A 192 29.24 -12.33 -17.61
CA GLY A 192 29.54 -12.85 -18.94
C GLY A 192 30.09 -11.71 -19.79
N THR A 193 31.15 -11.07 -19.30
CA THR A 193 31.95 -10.15 -20.11
C THR A 193 33.00 -11.00 -20.80
N GLY A 194 32.79 -11.22 -22.10
CA GLY A 194 33.68 -11.99 -22.96
C GLY A 194 33.45 -11.61 -24.42
N ALA A 195 33.99 -10.44 -24.78
CA ALA A 195 34.53 -10.04 -26.08
C ALA A 195 33.66 -10.01 -27.34
N GLU A 196 33.84 -8.90 -28.06
CA GLU A 196 33.27 -8.50 -29.33
C GLU A 196 33.89 -9.23 -30.54
N GLU A 197 33.14 -9.12 -31.64
CA GLU A 197 33.60 -8.87 -33.02
C GLU A 197 33.79 -10.05 -34.01
N GLY A 198 33.00 -9.99 -35.09
CA GLY A 198 33.07 -10.89 -36.24
C GLY A 198 31.94 -10.66 -37.23
N ALA A 199 32.22 -9.82 -38.23
CA ALA A 199 31.32 -9.33 -39.26
C ALA A 199 30.78 -10.38 -40.27
N GLY A 200 29.67 -10.04 -40.93
CA GLY A 200 29.57 -10.17 -42.39
C GLY A 200 28.53 -11.12 -42.99
N ALA A 201 27.66 -10.51 -43.82
CA ALA A 201 27.01 -11.04 -45.04
C ALA A 201 25.97 -12.17 -44.89
N ASP A 202 24.70 -11.89 -45.20
CA ASP A 202 24.06 -11.87 -46.53
C ASP A 202 23.58 -13.26 -46.99
N GLY A 203 22.35 -13.33 -47.52
CA GLY A 203 21.76 -14.56 -48.04
C GLY A 203 20.31 -14.79 -47.62
N GLY A 204 19.38 -14.03 -48.20
CA GLY A 204 17.96 -14.25 -48.01
C GLY A 204 17.44 -15.57 -48.61
N ARG A 205 16.32 -16.07 -48.10
CA ARG A 205 15.27 -16.63 -48.96
C ARG A 205 13.93 -16.80 -48.24
N ARG A 206 12.92 -16.17 -48.83
CA ARG A 206 11.49 -16.46 -48.73
C ARG A 206 11.21 -17.97 -48.72
N ARG A 207 10.27 -18.40 -47.87
CA ARG A 207 9.17 -19.32 -48.23
C ARG A 207 8.13 -19.42 -47.10
N SER A 208 6.99 -18.75 -47.29
CA SER A 208 5.65 -19.29 -47.00
C SER A 208 5.06 -19.71 -48.37
N PRO A 209 3.94 -20.46 -48.51
CA PRO A 209 2.86 -20.67 -47.54
C PRO A 209 2.25 -22.11 -47.57
N SER A 210 1.02 -22.22 -47.06
CA SER A 210 0.06 -23.34 -47.02
C SER A 210 0.18 -24.26 -45.81
N ASP A 211 -0.87 -24.78 -45.19
CA ASP A 211 -2.33 -24.61 -45.23
C ASP A 211 -2.83 -25.40 -44.00
N GLY A 212 -3.98 -25.06 -43.43
CA GLY A 212 -4.68 -26.03 -42.57
C GLY A 212 -5.43 -25.50 -41.35
N ALA A 213 -6.66 -25.06 -41.61
CA ALA A 213 -7.85 -25.37 -40.82
C ALA A 213 -7.94 -24.89 -39.36
N ALA A 214 -8.64 -23.77 -39.20
CA ALA A 214 -9.47 -23.50 -38.02
C ALA A 214 -10.74 -24.38 -38.05
N PRO A 215 -11.22 -24.87 -36.89
CA PRO A 215 -12.64 -25.14 -36.70
C PRO A 215 -13.31 -24.02 -35.89
N GLN A 216 -14.39 -23.49 -36.46
CA GLN A 216 -15.35 -22.58 -35.84
C GLN A 216 -16.16 -23.26 -34.72
N PRO A 217 -16.77 -22.47 -33.81
CA PRO A 217 -17.50 -22.97 -32.64
C PRO A 217 -18.91 -23.47 -33.00
N PRO A 218 -19.48 -24.42 -32.23
CA PRO A 218 -20.90 -24.72 -32.34
C PRO A 218 -21.76 -23.61 -31.73
N THR A 219 -22.75 -23.23 -32.52
CA THR A 219 -23.92 -22.42 -32.25
C THR A 219 -24.94 -23.14 -31.35
N GLY A 220 -25.73 -22.35 -30.63
CA GLY A 220 -27.14 -22.66 -30.35
C GLY A 220 -27.44 -23.50 -29.12
N GLY A 221 -27.95 -22.84 -28.08
CA GLY A 221 -28.52 -23.49 -26.89
C GLY A 221 -29.28 -22.49 -26.02
N GLU A 222 -30.33 -21.87 -26.58
CA GLU A 222 -31.39 -21.25 -25.79
C GLU A 222 -32.09 -22.32 -24.95
N ALA A 223 -32.11 -22.14 -23.62
CA ALA A 223 -33.17 -22.66 -22.77
C ALA A 223 -33.34 -21.71 -21.57
N SER A 224 -34.48 -21.03 -21.60
CA SER A 224 -35.01 -20.14 -20.57
C SER A 224 -35.22 -20.81 -19.20
N PRO A 225 -35.38 -20.00 -18.14
CA PRO A 225 -35.33 -20.44 -16.75
C PRO A 225 -36.66 -21.03 -16.25
N SER A 226 -36.57 -22.13 -15.52
CA SER A 226 -37.67 -22.67 -14.72
C SER A 226 -37.57 -22.16 -13.28
N SER A 227 -38.34 -21.11 -12.98
CA SER A 227 -38.95 -20.89 -11.66
C SER A 227 -40.28 -21.66 -11.60
N PRO A 228 -40.59 -22.25 -10.44
CA PRO A 228 -41.76 -21.84 -9.67
C PRO A 228 -41.37 -21.66 -8.19
N GLY A 229 -41.92 -20.75 -7.38
CA GLY A 229 -43.26 -20.18 -7.38
C GLY A 229 -43.88 -20.43 -6.00
N GLY A 230 -44.20 -19.35 -5.28
CA GLY A 230 -45.10 -19.33 -4.10
C GLY A 230 -44.47 -19.74 -2.76
N ALA A 231 -44.84 -19.21 -1.60
CA ALA A 231 -45.83 -18.21 -1.22
C ALA A 231 -45.42 -17.70 0.18
N ALA A 232 -45.43 -16.40 0.41
CA ALA A 232 -46.37 -15.71 1.30
C ALA A 232 -46.59 -16.38 2.68
N SER A 233 -46.13 -15.72 3.74
CA SER A 233 -46.96 -15.50 4.93
C SER A 233 -46.48 -14.30 5.73
N GLU A 234 -47.22 -13.22 5.56
CA GLU A 234 -47.52 -12.18 6.54
C GLU A 234 -47.93 -12.76 7.90
N LEU A 235 -47.68 -11.99 8.99
CA LEU A 235 -48.18 -12.06 10.39
C LEU A 235 -46.97 -11.96 11.36
N SER A 236 -46.81 -10.98 12.25
CA SER A 236 -47.81 -10.22 12.98
C SER A 236 -47.25 -8.88 13.48
N ARG A 237 -48.16 -7.91 13.55
CA ARG A 237 -48.05 -6.61 14.21
C ARG A 237 -48.06 -6.72 15.74
N ARG A 238 -47.44 -5.70 16.36
CA ARG A 238 -47.82 -4.99 17.61
C ARG A 238 -47.93 -5.80 18.90
N VAL A 239 -47.18 -5.36 19.92
CA VAL A 239 -47.75 -4.87 21.21
C VAL A 239 -46.87 -3.74 21.75
N ALA A 240 -47.53 -2.66 22.16
CA ALA A 240 -46.99 -1.53 22.91
C ALA A 240 -47.26 -1.72 24.42
N ALA A 241 -46.61 -0.89 25.22
CA ALA A 241 -46.86 -0.59 26.63
C ALA A 241 -46.25 -1.53 27.68
N ARG A 242 -45.18 -1.04 28.30
CA ARG A 242 -45.18 -0.72 29.73
C ARG A 242 -44.20 0.42 30.02
#